data_AF-A0A3A8KEK0-F1
#
_entry.id   AF-A0A3A8KEK0-F1
#
_cell.length_a   1.000
_cell.length_b   1.000
_cell.length_c   1.000
_cell.angle_alpha   90.00
_cell.angle_beta   90.00
_cell.angle_gamma   90.00
#
_symmetry.space_group_name_H-M   'P 1'
#
loop_
_entity.id
_entity.type
_entity.pdbx_description
1 polymer ?
#
loop_
_entity_poly.entity_id
_entity_poly.type
_entity_poly.pdbx_seq_one_letter_code
_entity_poly.pdbx_strand_id
1 'polypeptide(L)'
;MHPRTLTLTAAVGLLAACAKQVPVPTTAVAAASTKPRSVRLLPNTPERETASLEGRREDVEVDTREGERNPRIVATAETQPLMLDGAKARLCGDEACTQGFAVDNFLLLEVLDAKGKVSRRAAVGFTDSVFIGNEQVDNLGRHAFSFEPNEVDITGLLPESEPFRIRATALDFWGVGRVTAIYLRLEPGAGRNEDDLRGQ
;
A
#
# COMPACT_ATOMS: atom_id res chain seq x y z
N MET A 1 61.98 51.95 53.17
CA MET A 1 61.45 51.23 54.36
C MET A 1 60.94 49.87 53.89
N HIS A 2 61.51 48.76 54.40
CA HIS A 2 60.97 47.39 54.26
C HIS A 2 59.75 47.23 55.21
N PRO A 3 59.07 46.08 55.28
CA PRO A 3 58.39 45.26 54.26
C PRO A 3 56.91 45.00 54.69
N ARG A 4 56.10 44.24 53.93
CA ARG A 4 55.26 43.12 54.46
C ARG A 4 54.38 42.44 53.42
N THR A 5 54.49 41.11 53.47
CA THR A 5 53.76 40.01 52.81
C THR A 5 52.33 39.82 53.36
N LEU A 6 51.42 39.21 52.58
CA LEU A 6 50.39 38.20 52.94
C LEU A 6 49.46 37.98 51.71
N THR A 7 49.63 36.89 50.93
CA THR A 7 48.91 35.58 50.93
C THR A 7 47.44 35.56 50.46
N LEU A 8 47.26 34.86 49.32
CA LEU A 8 46.16 33.97 48.86
C LEU A 8 44.73 34.14 49.41
N THR A 9 43.75 34.19 48.50
CA THR A 9 42.64 33.21 48.49
C THR A 9 42.00 33.10 47.11
N ALA A 10 41.84 31.86 46.66
CA ALA A 10 41.20 31.48 45.41
C ALA A 10 39.67 31.44 45.56
N ALA A 11 38.95 31.74 44.47
CA ALA A 11 37.59 31.25 44.26
C ALA A 11 37.36 31.08 42.75
N VAL A 12 37.63 29.88 42.26
CA VAL A 12 37.21 29.39 40.94
C VAL A 12 35.78 28.90 41.09
N GLY A 13 34.82 29.63 40.51
CA GLY A 13 33.46 29.17 40.30
C GLY A 13 33.27 28.75 38.85
N LEU A 14 33.62 27.50 38.52
CA LEU A 14 33.34 26.89 37.23
C LEU A 14 31.85 26.50 37.18
N LEU A 15 31.13 27.09 36.23
CA LEU A 15 29.77 26.75 35.86
C LEU A 15 29.71 25.31 35.30
N ALA A 16 29.30 24.35 36.12
CA ALA A 16 28.95 23.01 35.66
C ALA A 16 27.44 22.95 35.35
N ALA A 17 27.06 23.49 34.19
CA ALA A 17 25.76 23.19 33.59
C ALA A 17 25.83 21.75 33.02
N CYS A 18 25.23 20.80 33.74
CA CYS A 18 25.02 19.45 33.24
C CYS A 18 23.99 19.48 32.11
N ALA A 19 24.43 19.74 30.88
CA ALA A 19 23.65 19.43 29.69
C ALA A 19 23.67 17.91 29.52
N LYS A 20 22.63 17.26 30.06
CA LYS A 20 22.34 15.84 29.85
C LYS A 20 22.05 15.67 28.35
N GLN A 21 23.06 15.28 27.56
CA GLN A 21 22.88 14.88 26.17
C GLN A 21 22.00 13.63 26.16
N VAL A 22 20.71 13.84 25.94
CA VAL A 22 19.78 12.79 25.55
C VAL A 22 20.20 12.40 24.13
N PRO A 23 20.55 11.13 23.85
CA PRO A 23 20.74 10.69 22.48
C PRO A 23 19.41 10.89 21.76
N VAL A 24 19.39 11.82 20.81
CA VAL A 24 18.32 11.91 19.83
C VAL A 24 18.31 10.55 19.14
N PRO A 25 17.20 9.79 19.15
CA PRO A 25 17.14 8.56 18.38
C PRO A 25 17.28 8.97 16.92
N THR A 26 18.46 8.68 16.36
CA THR A 26 18.66 8.69 14.91
C THR A 26 17.55 7.82 14.36
N THR A 27 16.65 8.46 13.61
CA THR A 27 15.58 7.83 12.85
C THR A 27 16.17 6.62 12.16
N ALA A 28 15.83 5.43 12.67
CA ALA A 28 16.04 4.20 11.95
C ALA A 28 15.17 4.33 10.70
N VAL A 29 15.78 4.78 9.60
CA VAL A 29 15.26 4.54 8.26
C VAL A 29 15.09 3.03 8.22
N ALA A 30 13.86 2.55 8.31
CA ALA A 30 13.56 1.13 8.34
C ALA A 30 14.23 0.53 7.11
N ALA A 31 15.26 -0.29 7.31
CA ALA A 31 15.95 -0.93 6.21
C ALA A 31 14.91 -1.72 5.41
N ALA A 32 14.90 -1.50 4.09
CA ALA A 32 14.00 -2.23 3.19
C ALA A 32 14.11 -3.74 3.49
N SER A 33 12.97 -4.39 3.71
CA SER A 33 12.93 -5.83 3.99
C SER A 33 13.66 -6.57 2.86
N THR A 34 14.60 -7.43 3.21
CA THR A 34 15.35 -8.23 2.21
C THR A 34 14.62 -9.49 1.78
N LYS A 35 13.43 -9.76 2.35
CA LYS A 35 12.59 -10.90 2.00
C LYS A 35 11.26 -10.45 1.41
N PRO A 36 10.71 -11.19 0.41
CA PRO A 36 9.35 -11.01 -0.02
C PRO A 36 8.37 -11.09 1.16
N ARG A 37 7.38 -10.21 1.16
CA ARG A 37 6.29 -10.21 2.14
C ARG A 37 4.96 -10.17 1.42
N SER A 38 3.99 -10.92 1.92
CA SER A 38 2.63 -10.94 1.40
C SER A 38 1.67 -10.34 2.42
N VAL A 39 0.74 -9.53 1.95
CA VAL A 39 -0.30 -8.87 2.75
C VAL A 39 -1.64 -9.28 2.16
N ARG A 40 -2.51 -9.90 2.96
CA ARG A 40 -3.86 -10.24 2.50
C ARG A 40 -4.66 -8.96 2.25
N LEU A 41 -5.16 -8.79 1.03
CA LEU A 41 -6.06 -7.71 0.65
C LEU A 41 -7.51 -8.13 0.89
N LEU A 42 -7.93 -9.29 0.39
CA LEU A 42 -9.30 -9.81 0.56
C LEU A 42 -9.29 -11.28 0.96
N PRO A 43 -10.21 -11.73 1.82
CA PRO A 43 -10.47 -13.14 2.03
C PRO A 43 -11.29 -13.72 0.86
N ASN A 44 -11.27 -15.04 0.72
CA ASN A 44 -12.19 -15.75 -0.16
C ASN A 44 -13.64 -15.55 0.31
N THR A 45 -14.58 -15.32 -0.61
CA THR A 45 -16.01 -15.27 -0.33
C THR A 45 -16.76 -16.38 -1.07
N PRO A 46 -17.81 -16.96 -0.45
CA PRO A 46 -18.69 -17.86 -1.17
C PRO A 46 -19.47 -17.10 -2.26
N GLU A 47 -19.87 -17.85 -3.28
CA GLU A 47 -20.76 -17.38 -4.35
C GLU A 47 -22.10 -16.91 -3.79
N ARG A 48 -22.55 -15.75 -4.27
CA ARG A 48 -23.83 -15.15 -3.91
C ARG A 48 -24.43 -14.45 -5.12
N GLU A 49 -25.73 -14.62 -5.31
CA GLU A 49 -26.49 -13.84 -6.29
C GLU A 49 -26.27 -12.35 -6.07
N THR A 50 -25.87 -11.63 -7.12
CA THR A 50 -25.50 -10.21 -7.04
C THR A 50 -26.63 -9.38 -6.50
N ALA A 51 -27.86 -9.64 -6.92
CA ALA A 51 -29.06 -8.96 -6.41
C ALA A 51 -29.28 -9.11 -4.90
N SER A 52 -28.69 -10.13 -4.26
CA SER A 52 -28.76 -10.36 -2.80
C SER A 52 -27.65 -9.63 -2.00
N LEU A 53 -26.69 -8.98 -2.67
CA LEU A 53 -25.65 -8.20 -2.02
C LEU A 53 -26.22 -6.84 -1.58
N GLU A 54 -26.33 -6.60 -0.27
CA GLU A 54 -26.97 -5.37 0.24
C GLU A 54 -26.15 -4.10 -0.02
N GLY A 55 -24.82 -4.20 0.03
CA GLY A 55 -23.92 -3.06 -0.13
C GLY A 55 -23.73 -2.66 -1.59
N ARG A 56 -23.67 -1.36 -1.85
CA ARG A 56 -23.39 -0.76 -3.17
C ARG A 56 -22.29 0.29 -3.07
N ARG A 57 -21.57 0.47 -4.17
CA ARG A 57 -20.72 1.64 -4.39
C ARG A 57 -21.48 2.65 -5.24
N GLU A 58 -22.26 3.50 -4.58
CA GLU A 58 -23.05 4.56 -5.22
C GLU A 58 -22.18 5.64 -5.90
N ASP A 59 -20.90 5.72 -5.51
CA ASP A 59 -19.91 6.60 -6.10
C ASP A 59 -19.18 6.00 -7.33
N VAL A 60 -19.41 4.72 -7.62
CA VAL A 60 -18.80 4.00 -8.73
C VAL A 60 -19.86 3.72 -9.80
N GLU A 61 -19.54 4.04 -11.05
CA GLU A 61 -20.38 3.74 -12.21
C GLU A 61 -19.63 2.83 -13.19
N VAL A 62 -20.28 1.81 -13.70
CA VAL A 62 -19.78 0.93 -14.76
C VAL A 62 -20.53 1.26 -16.05
N ASP A 63 -19.80 1.47 -17.14
CA ASP A 63 -20.39 1.59 -18.47
C ASP A 63 -20.77 0.21 -19.01
N THR A 64 -21.86 -0.34 -18.47
CA THR A 64 -22.38 -1.65 -18.84
C THR A 64 -23.70 -1.55 -19.60
N ARG A 65 -23.93 -2.53 -20.48
CA ARG A 65 -25.23 -2.77 -21.12
C ARG A 65 -26.10 -3.77 -20.35
N GLU A 66 -25.49 -4.50 -19.42
CA GLU A 66 -26.10 -5.60 -18.66
C GLU A 66 -25.90 -5.35 -17.16
N GLY A 67 -26.91 -5.64 -16.35
CA GLY A 67 -26.81 -5.47 -14.89
C GLY A 67 -26.96 -4.02 -14.40
N GLU A 68 -26.56 -3.80 -13.15
CA GLU A 68 -26.69 -2.51 -12.46
C GLU A 68 -25.49 -1.60 -12.78
N ARG A 69 -25.74 -0.31 -13.07
CA ARG A 69 -24.64 0.66 -13.32
C ARG A 69 -23.78 0.90 -12.09
N ASN A 70 -24.38 0.95 -10.90
CA ASN A 70 -23.65 1.04 -9.64
C ASN A 70 -23.43 -0.38 -9.10
N PRO A 71 -22.17 -0.85 -9.03
CA PRO A 71 -21.90 -2.22 -8.67
C PRO A 71 -22.10 -2.45 -7.16
N ARG A 72 -22.40 -3.71 -6.84
CA ARG A 72 -22.60 -4.19 -5.49
C ARG A 72 -21.29 -4.71 -4.89
N ILE A 73 -21.20 -4.62 -3.57
CA ILE A 73 -20.00 -4.98 -2.82
C ILE A 73 -20.04 -6.47 -2.49
N VAL A 74 -19.11 -7.22 -3.06
CA VAL A 74 -18.87 -8.63 -2.70
C VAL A 74 -18.05 -8.71 -1.42
N ALA A 75 -16.94 -7.97 -1.37
CA ALA A 75 -16.05 -7.89 -0.23
C ALA A 75 -15.29 -6.56 -0.24
N THR A 76 -14.95 -6.05 0.94
CA THR A 76 -14.06 -4.90 1.08
C THR A 76 -13.15 -5.08 2.29
N ALA A 77 -11.91 -4.62 2.16
CA ALA A 77 -10.99 -4.51 3.28
C ALA A 77 -9.92 -3.46 2.98
N GLU A 78 -9.26 -3.01 4.05
CA GLU A 78 -8.19 -2.03 3.98
C GLU A 78 -6.97 -2.58 4.73
N THR A 79 -5.78 -2.37 4.16
CA THR A 79 -4.53 -2.80 4.80
C THR A 79 -4.16 -1.88 5.97
N GLN A 80 -3.30 -2.39 6.86
CA GLN A 80 -2.47 -1.51 7.68
C GLN A 80 -1.53 -0.66 6.80
N PRO A 81 -0.95 0.44 7.31
CA PRO A 81 0.02 1.23 6.55
C PRO A 81 1.19 0.38 6.03
N LEU A 82 1.55 0.61 4.77
CA LEU A 82 2.62 -0.04 4.03
C LEU A 82 3.59 1.02 3.48
N MET A 83 4.79 0.57 3.15
CA MET A 83 5.77 1.30 2.36
C MET A 83 6.19 0.41 1.18
N LEU A 84 6.47 1.04 0.03
CA LEU A 84 6.97 0.36 -1.16
C LEU A 84 8.49 0.17 -1.06
N ASP A 85 9.23 1.24 -0.74
CA ASP A 85 10.68 1.20 -0.47
C ASP A 85 11.49 0.41 -1.52
N GLY A 86 11.25 0.69 -2.80
CA GLY A 86 11.91 0.01 -3.92
C GLY A 86 11.41 -1.40 -4.22
N ALA A 87 10.40 -1.90 -3.51
CA ALA A 87 9.80 -3.20 -3.79
C ALA A 87 8.94 -3.18 -5.06
N LYS A 88 8.85 -4.33 -5.72
CA LYS A 88 7.81 -4.61 -6.71
C LYS A 88 6.55 -5.09 -6.00
N ALA A 89 5.40 -4.65 -6.47
CA ALA A 89 4.10 -4.93 -5.90
C ALA A 89 3.22 -5.67 -6.90
N ARG A 90 2.84 -6.91 -6.58
CA ARG A 90 2.05 -7.78 -7.46
C ARG A 90 0.94 -8.49 -6.72
N LEU A 91 -0.13 -8.84 -7.43
CA LEU A 91 -1.27 -9.57 -6.86
C LEU A 91 -1.14 -11.08 -7.05
N CYS A 92 -1.66 -11.84 -6.09
CA CYS A 92 -1.73 -13.31 -6.15
C CYS A 92 -2.88 -13.84 -5.27
N GLY A 93 -3.18 -15.14 -5.36
CA GLY A 93 -4.31 -15.78 -4.69
C GLY A 93 -4.02 -16.35 -3.29
N ASP A 94 -2.76 -16.49 -2.92
CA ASP A 94 -2.33 -17.10 -1.66
C ASP A 94 -1.12 -16.37 -1.07
N GLU A 95 -0.84 -16.60 0.21
CA GLU A 95 0.28 -15.93 0.89
C GLU A 95 1.65 -16.25 0.27
N ALA A 96 1.81 -17.47 -0.27
CA ALA A 96 3.04 -17.88 -0.95
C ALA A 96 3.16 -17.34 -2.39
N CYS A 97 2.10 -16.73 -2.94
CA CYS A 97 1.95 -16.37 -4.34
C CYS A 97 2.30 -17.49 -5.31
N THR A 98 1.80 -18.69 -5.03
CA THR A 98 1.85 -19.84 -5.92
C THR A 98 0.55 -20.05 -6.68
N GLN A 99 -0.54 -19.40 -6.26
CA GLN A 99 -1.86 -19.51 -6.86
C GLN A 99 -2.28 -18.18 -7.48
N GLY A 100 -3.02 -18.28 -8.58
CA GLY A 100 -3.74 -17.16 -9.17
C GLY A 100 -4.95 -16.77 -8.33
N PHE A 101 -5.61 -15.67 -8.69
CA PHE A 101 -6.84 -15.22 -8.04
C PHE A 101 -7.96 -15.04 -9.07
N ALA A 102 -9.19 -15.02 -8.60
CA ALA A 102 -10.37 -14.74 -9.41
C ALA A 102 -11.27 -13.71 -8.72
N VAL A 103 -11.88 -12.87 -9.55
CA VAL A 103 -12.94 -11.92 -9.20
C VAL A 103 -13.96 -11.99 -10.32
N ASP A 104 -15.25 -11.97 -10.00
CA ASP A 104 -16.26 -12.12 -11.05
C ASP A 104 -16.26 -10.92 -12.01
N ASN A 105 -16.82 -9.77 -11.62
CA ASN A 105 -16.59 -8.57 -12.44
C ASN A 105 -15.23 -7.94 -12.18
N PHE A 106 -15.05 -7.17 -11.09
CA PHE A 106 -13.78 -6.48 -10.93
C PHE A 106 -13.40 -6.17 -9.48
N LEU A 107 -12.10 -5.99 -9.29
CA LEU A 107 -11.48 -5.50 -8.08
C LEU A 107 -11.17 -4.01 -8.27
N LEU A 108 -11.74 -3.16 -7.43
CA LEU A 108 -11.33 -1.77 -7.30
C LEU A 108 -10.24 -1.65 -6.23
N LEU A 109 -9.07 -1.16 -6.63
CA LEU A 109 -7.96 -0.81 -5.77
C LEU A 109 -7.95 0.70 -5.57
N GLU A 110 -8.02 1.14 -4.32
CA GLU A 110 -7.87 2.54 -3.95
C GLU A 110 -6.65 2.68 -3.05
N VAL A 111 -5.71 3.55 -3.43
CA VAL A 111 -4.54 3.88 -2.62
C VAL A 111 -4.85 5.08 -1.76
N LEU A 112 -4.77 4.92 -0.44
CA LEU A 112 -5.00 5.97 0.53
C LEU A 112 -3.66 6.50 1.04
N ASP A 113 -3.51 7.82 1.05
CA ASP A 113 -2.37 8.50 1.65
C ASP A 113 -2.38 8.41 3.19
N ALA A 114 -1.36 8.97 3.83
CA ALA A 114 -1.25 9.02 5.30
C ALA A 114 -2.42 9.77 5.98
N LYS A 115 -3.16 10.61 5.26
CA LYS A 115 -4.34 11.33 5.76
C LYS A 115 -5.64 10.55 5.53
N GLY A 116 -5.57 9.38 4.87
CA GLY A 116 -6.73 8.58 4.49
C GLY A 116 -7.47 9.11 3.27
N LYS A 117 -6.87 10.00 2.48
CA LYS A 117 -7.44 10.46 1.22
C LYS A 117 -7.01 9.50 0.10
N VAL A 118 -7.95 9.14 -0.77
CA VAL A 118 -7.61 8.38 -1.97
C VAL A 118 -6.78 9.24 -2.91
N SER A 119 -5.57 8.77 -3.23
CA SER A 119 -4.61 9.45 -4.10
C SER A 119 -4.59 8.86 -5.51
N ARG A 120 -4.83 7.55 -5.64
CA ARG A 120 -4.81 6.81 -6.91
C ARG A 120 -5.80 5.65 -6.87
N ARG A 121 -6.26 5.22 -8.04
CA ARG A 121 -7.21 4.12 -8.20
C ARG A 121 -6.90 3.27 -9.42
N ALA A 122 -7.28 2.00 -9.36
CA ALA A 122 -7.24 1.11 -10.50
C ALA A 122 -8.33 0.04 -10.40
N ALA A 123 -8.82 -0.44 -11.53
CA ALA A 123 -9.69 -1.59 -11.64
C ALA A 123 -8.92 -2.78 -12.25
N VAL A 124 -9.23 -3.99 -11.79
CA VAL A 124 -8.65 -5.25 -12.29
C VAL A 124 -9.80 -6.24 -12.45
N GLY A 125 -10.04 -6.77 -13.65
CA GLY A 125 -11.07 -7.79 -13.84
C GLY A 125 -11.74 -7.76 -15.21
N PHE A 126 -12.91 -8.39 -15.26
CA PHE A 126 -13.85 -8.36 -16.37
C PHE A 126 -14.86 -7.21 -16.16
N THR A 127 -14.46 -6.01 -16.57
CA THR A 127 -15.31 -4.83 -16.61
C THR A 127 -14.99 -3.98 -17.83
N ASP A 128 -16.03 -3.31 -18.34
CA ASP A 128 -15.89 -2.17 -19.24
C ASP A 128 -15.33 -0.96 -18.48
N SER A 129 -15.55 0.26 -18.98
CA SER A 129 -15.07 1.49 -18.35
C SER A 129 -15.73 1.68 -16.97
N VAL A 130 -14.90 1.89 -15.95
CA VAL A 130 -15.32 2.22 -14.58
C VAL A 130 -15.07 3.70 -14.32
N PHE A 131 -16.03 4.38 -13.70
CA PHE A 131 -15.98 5.80 -13.39
C PHE A 131 -16.21 6.04 -11.89
N ILE A 132 -15.55 7.06 -11.35
CA ILE A 132 -15.86 7.62 -10.04
C ILE A 132 -16.02 9.13 -10.19
N GLY A 133 -17.26 9.61 -10.04
CA GLY A 133 -17.62 10.95 -10.49
C GLY A 133 -17.37 11.11 -11.99
N ASN A 134 -16.57 12.10 -12.38
CA ASN A 134 -16.23 12.36 -13.79
C ASN A 134 -14.90 11.75 -14.24
N GLU A 135 -14.24 10.98 -13.37
CA GLU A 135 -12.93 10.40 -13.65
C GLU A 135 -13.07 8.93 -14.02
N GLN A 136 -12.49 8.54 -15.16
CA GLN A 136 -12.34 7.14 -15.50
C GLN A 136 -11.22 6.51 -14.67
N VAL A 137 -11.48 5.33 -14.11
CA VAL A 137 -10.51 4.53 -13.37
C VAL A 137 -9.66 3.73 -14.35
N ASP A 138 -8.34 3.75 -14.17
CA ASP A 138 -7.41 2.98 -14.98
C ASP A 138 -7.64 1.47 -14.82
N ASN A 139 -7.64 0.74 -15.93
CA ASN A 139 -7.67 -0.73 -15.91
C ASN A 139 -6.25 -1.29 -15.89
N LEU A 140 -5.98 -2.20 -14.95
CA LEU A 140 -4.72 -2.92 -14.81
C LEU A 140 -4.91 -4.39 -15.15
N GLY A 141 -4.00 -4.92 -15.98
CA GLY A 141 -4.06 -6.30 -16.47
C GLY A 141 -5.01 -6.45 -17.67
N ARG A 142 -5.30 -7.70 -18.01
CA ARG A 142 -6.23 -8.05 -19.10
C ARG A 142 -7.68 -8.10 -18.62
N HIS A 143 -8.60 -8.00 -19.56
CA HIS A 143 -10.02 -8.17 -19.32
C HIS A 143 -10.36 -9.65 -19.05
N ALA A 144 -10.47 -10.06 -17.79
CA ALA A 144 -10.64 -11.45 -17.39
C ALA A 144 -11.19 -11.65 -15.98
N PHE A 145 -11.82 -12.81 -15.74
CA PHE A 145 -12.32 -13.26 -14.43
C PHE A 145 -11.25 -13.88 -13.52
N SER A 146 -10.10 -14.24 -14.08
CA SER A 146 -9.03 -14.95 -13.36
C SER A 146 -7.66 -14.55 -13.87
N PHE A 147 -6.69 -14.54 -12.96
CA PHE A 147 -5.34 -14.04 -13.19
C PHE A 147 -4.32 -15.01 -12.60
N GLU A 148 -3.21 -15.22 -13.31
CA GLU A 148 -2.09 -16.02 -12.85
C GLU A 148 -1.37 -15.35 -11.66
N PRO A 149 -0.67 -16.11 -10.81
CA PRO A 149 0.09 -15.52 -9.71
C PRO A 149 1.12 -14.53 -10.25
N ASN A 150 1.19 -13.34 -9.64
CA ASN A 150 2.10 -12.26 -10.03
C ASN A 150 1.85 -11.66 -11.44
N GLU A 151 0.71 -11.96 -12.08
CA GLU A 151 0.34 -11.40 -13.38
C GLU A 151 0.08 -9.90 -13.30
N VAL A 152 -0.69 -9.48 -12.29
CA VAL A 152 -1.10 -8.08 -12.13
C VAL A 152 -0.07 -7.34 -11.30
N ASP A 153 0.72 -6.49 -11.97
CA ASP A 153 1.70 -5.59 -11.36
C ASP A 153 1.06 -4.25 -11.03
N ILE A 154 1.05 -3.88 -9.75
CA ILE A 154 0.50 -2.62 -9.25
C ILE A 154 1.58 -1.66 -8.78
N THR A 155 2.87 -1.95 -9.03
CA THR A 155 4.00 -1.14 -8.54
C THR A 155 3.84 0.33 -8.91
N GLY A 156 3.48 0.62 -10.17
CA GLY A 156 3.28 1.99 -10.66
C GLY A 156 2.09 2.73 -10.02
N LEU A 157 1.15 2.00 -9.40
CA LEU A 157 0.02 2.58 -8.68
C LEU A 157 0.45 3.12 -7.31
N LEU A 158 1.51 2.58 -6.70
CA LEU A 158 1.85 2.82 -5.30
C LEU A 158 2.84 3.99 -5.12
N PRO A 159 2.76 4.76 -4.02
CA PRO A 159 3.76 5.75 -3.65
C PRO A 159 5.09 5.08 -3.30
N GLU A 160 6.18 5.56 -3.91
CA GLU A 160 7.52 4.98 -3.72
C GLU A 160 8.06 5.17 -2.31
N SER A 161 7.95 6.40 -1.76
CA SER A 161 8.65 6.82 -0.55
C SER A 161 7.73 7.36 0.54
N GLU A 162 6.42 7.16 0.41
CA GLU A 162 5.42 7.66 1.36
C GLU A 162 4.57 6.49 1.89
N PRO A 163 4.16 6.53 3.18
CA PRO A 163 3.25 5.54 3.72
C PRO A 163 1.90 5.58 3.02
N PHE A 164 1.37 4.40 2.70
CA PHE A 164 0.05 4.25 2.09
C PHE A 164 -0.74 3.09 2.68
N ARG A 165 -2.05 3.11 2.49
CA ARG A 165 -2.92 1.95 2.68
C ARG A 165 -3.56 1.59 1.35
N ILE A 166 -3.92 0.33 1.18
CA ILE A 166 -4.72 -0.11 0.03
C ILE A 166 -6.08 -0.52 0.56
N ARG A 167 -7.12 0.08 0.00
CA ARG A 167 -8.49 -0.43 0.10
C ARG A 167 -8.79 -1.23 -1.15
N ALA A 168 -9.09 -2.50 -0.97
CA ALA A 168 -9.49 -3.41 -2.01
C ALA A 168 -11.00 -3.66 -1.87
N THR A 169 -11.74 -3.49 -2.96
CA THR A 169 -13.18 -3.79 -2.98
C THR A 169 -13.49 -4.65 -4.20
N ALA A 170 -13.93 -5.89 -3.97
CA ALA A 170 -14.49 -6.73 -5.01
C ALA A 170 -15.91 -6.29 -5.30
N LEU A 171 -16.17 -5.98 -6.56
CA LEU A 171 -17.40 -5.36 -7.05
C LEU A 171 -18.00 -6.22 -8.15
N ASP A 172 -19.32 -6.31 -8.11
CA ASP A 172 -20.11 -7.12 -9.01
C ASP A 172 -21.35 -6.36 -9.47
N PHE A 173 -21.68 -6.43 -10.75
CA PHE A 173 -22.82 -5.71 -11.32
C PHE A 173 -23.89 -6.62 -11.94
N TRP A 174 -23.66 -7.93 -12.06
CA TRP A 174 -24.67 -8.87 -12.54
C TRP A 174 -24.36 -10.35 -12.18
N GLY A 175 -25.38 -11.21 -12.16
CA GLY A 175 -25.17 -12.65 -11.99
C GLY A 175 -24.78 -13.04 -10.57
N VAL A 176 -23.58 -13.59 -10.39
CA VAL A 176 -23.12 -14.17 -9.12
C VAL A 176 -21.77 -13.58 -8.72
N GLY A 177 -21.79 -12.72 -7.71
CA GLY A 177 -20.59 -12.13 -7.15
C GLY A 177 -19.78 -13.11 -6.31
N ARG A 178 -18.48 -13.20 -6.60
CA ARG A 178 -17.48 -13.92 -5.80
C ARG A 178 -16.08 -13.31 -5.95
N VAL A 179 -15.24 -13.57 -4.96
CA VAL A 179 -13.80 -13.29 -5.06
C VAL A 179 -13.03 -14.37 -4.31
N THR A 180 -11.92 -14.86 -4.89
CA THR A 180 -11.00 -15.71 -4.13
C THR A 180 -10.21 -14.88 -3.13
N ALA A 181 -9.38 -15.50 -2.31
CA ALA A 181 -8.43 -14.70 -1.56
C ALA A 181 -7.52 -13.92 -2.52
N ILE A 182 -7.17 -12.69 -2.12
CA ILE A 182 -6.24 -11.83 -2.85
C ILE A 182 -5.20 -11.34 -1.88
N TYR A 183 -3.94 -11.48 -2.27
CA TYR A 183 -2.77 -11.03 -1.55
C TYR A 183 -1.98 -10.05 -2.41
N LEU A 184 -1.43 -9.04 -1.77
CA LEU A 184 -0.39 -8.18 -2.30
C LEU A 184 0.96 -8.75 -1.89
N ARG A 185 1.81 -9.08 -2.85
CA ARG A 185 3.20 -9.42 -2.62
C ARG A 185 4.11 -8.27 -2.93
N LEU A 186 4.95 -7.95 -1.95
CA LEU A 186 6.00 -6.97 -2.03
C LEU A 186 7.32 -7.72 -2.11
N GLU A 187 7.90 -7.74 -3.30
CA GLU A 187 9.21 -8.35 -3.56
C GLU A 187 10.28 -7.27 -3.51
N PRO A 188 11.33 -7.40 -2.70
CA PRO A 188 12.39 -6.41 -2.64
C PRO A 188 12.95 -6.18 -4.05
N GLY A 189 13.10 -4.91 -4.45
CA GLY A 189 13.83 -4.60 -5.66
C GLY A 189 15.25 -5.14 -5.56
N ALA A 190 15.80 -5.65 -6.66
CA ALA A 190 17.24 -5.67 -6.80
C ALA A 190 17.67 -4.21 -6.60
N GLY A 191 18.39 -3.92 -5.52
CA GLY A 191 18.65 -2.55 -5.10
C GLY A 191 19.12 -1.70 -6.28
N ARG A 192 18.90 -0.38 -6.19
CA ARG A 192 19.74 0.54 -6.97
C ARG A 192 21.19 0.14 -6.68
N ASN A 193 21.82 -0.56 -7.61
CA ASN A 193 23.24 -0.81 -7.60
C ASN A 193 23.89 0.58 -7.68
N GLU A 194 24.21 1.17 -6.53
CA GLU A 194 25.15 2.29 -6.41
C GLU A 194 26.59 1.85 -6.72
N ASP A 195 26.78 0.68 -7.36
CA ASP A 195 28.02 -0.08 -7.37
C ASP A 195 28.57 -0.34 -8.79
N ASP A 196 28.18 0.45 -9.79
CA ASP A 196 28.68 0.28 -11.18
C ASP A 196 29.39 1.52 -11.77
N LEU A 197 29.73 2.52 -10.95
CA LEU A 197 30.52 3.69 -11.39
C LEU A 197 31.72 4.02 -10.48
N ARG A 198 32.22 3.05 -9.71
CA ARG A 198 33.47 3.20 -8.94
C ARG A 198 34.44 2.06 -9.26
N GLY A 199 34.97 1.99 -10.48
CA GLY A 199 36.07 1.05 -10.72
C GLY A 199 36.49 0.72 -12.14
N GLN A 200 36.50 1.66 -13.08
CA GLN A 200 37.36 1.57 -14.27
C GLN A 200 38.01 2.92 -14.57
#